data_AF-A0A7J5E780-F1
#
_entry.id   AF-A0A7J5E780-F1
#
_cell.length_a   1.000
_cell.length_b   1.000
_cell.length_c   1.000
_cell.angle_alpha   90.00
_cell.angle_beta   90.00
_cell.angle_gamma   90.00
#
_symmetry.space_group_name_H-M   'P 1'
#
loop_
_entity.id
_entity.type
_entity.pdbx_description
1 polymer ?
#
loop_
_entity_poly.entity_id
_entity_poly.type
_entity_poly.pdbx_seq_one_letter_code
_entity_poly.pdbx_strand_id
1 'polypeptide(L)'
;MKKQAAGLEDEIFVVADSAEFEQLEASLLQVFSKIIYTPQPEKLFHLTRKSINQLENLKKKKNVIIIAPLNSDSMTSNYIKGMLNPEVEKIVEQDSAYVFNKYDLWAQDQLVMVLTSPTI
;
A
#
# COMPACT_ATOMS: atom_id res chain seq x y z
N MET A 1 17.61 16.64 -6.41
CA MET A 1 16.25 16.48 -6.98
C MET A 1 15.89 15.00 -6.98
N LYS A 2 14.67 14.64 -6.61
CA LYS A 2 14.16 13.27 -6.77
C LYS A 2 13.96 12.97 -8.26
N LYS A 3 14.15 11.72 -8.67
CA LYS A 3 13.82 11.27 -10.04
C LYS A 3 12.32 11.10 -10.16
N GLN A 4 11.79 11.22 -11.37
CA GLN A 4 10.38 10.94 -11.66
C GLN A 4 10.06 9.45 -11.44
N ALA A 5 8.87 9.18 -10.92
CA ALA A 5 8.37 7.83 -10.74
C ALA A 5 8.13 7.15 -12.09
N ALA A 6 8.34 5.84 -12.13
CA ALA A 6 8.26 4.99 -13.32
C ALA A 6 7.13 3.96 -13.19
N GLY A 7 6.72 3.39 -14.32
CA GLY A 7 5.61 2.44 -14.41
C GLY A 7 4.34 3.07 -14.99
N LEU A 8 3.33 2.24 -15.19
CA LEU A 8 2.05 2.67 -15.72
C LEU A 8 1.20 3.31 -14.62
N GLU A 9 0.22 4.12 -15.00
CA GLU A 9 -0.64 4.85 -14.05
C GLU A 9 -1.71 3.96 -13.43
N ASP A 10 -2.11 2.90 -14.13
CA ASP A 10 -3.08 1.89 -13.75
C ASP A 10 -2.45 0.73 -12.94
N GLU A 11 -1.15 0.76 -12.65
CA GLU A 11 -0.50 -0.22 -11.79
C GLU A 11 -0.48 0.21 -10.33
N ILE A 12 -0.89 -0.68 -9.42
CA ILE A 12 -0.72 -0.53 -7.97
C ILE A 12 0.10 -1.71 -7.43
N PHE A 13 1.25 -1.40 -6.81
CA PHE A 13 2.05 -2.40 -6.12
C PHE A 13 1.67 -2.45 -4.64
N VAL A 14 1.17 -3.60 -4.19
CA VAL A 14 0.76 -3.81 -2.79
C VAL A 14 1.88 -4.55 -2.06
N VAL A 15 2.50 -3.89 -1.09
CA VAL A 15 3.54 -4.44 -0.23
C VAL A 15 2.88 -4.99 1.03
N ALA A 16 2.91 -6.32 1.16
CA ALA A 16 2.25 -7.06 2.25
C ALA A 16 2.90 -8.43 2.46
N ASP A 17 2.75 -9.00 3.66
CA ASP A 17 2.98 -10.45 3.83
C ASP A 17 1.98 -11.26 3.00
N SER A 18 2.33 -12.50 2.62
CA SER A 18 1.45 -13.33 1.80
C SER A 18 0.17 -13.71 2.53
N ALA A 19 0.28 -14.07 3.81
CA ALA A 19 -0.88 -14.52 4.60
C ALA A 19 -1.81 -13.35 4.93
N GLU A 20 -1.24 -12.15 5.14
CA GLU A 20 -2.00 -10.92 5.33
C GLU A 20 -2.69 -10.51 4.02
N PHE A 21 -1.98 -10.57 2.88
CA PHE A 21 -2.54 -10.22 1.58
C PHE A 21 -3.68 -11.15 1.16
N GLU A 22 -3.56 -12.46 1.39
CA GLU A 22 -4.61 -13.44 1.05
C GLU A 22 -5.95 -13.10 1.72
N GLN A 23 -5.92 -12.59 2.95
CA GLN A 23 -7.13 -12.17 3.68
C GLN A 23 -7.68 -10.83 3.19
N LEU A 24 -6.83 -9.96 2.65
CA LEU A 24 -7.18 -8.59 2.26
C LEU A 24 -7.45 -8.44 0.76
N GLU A 25 -7.07 -9.42 -0.06
CA GLU A 25 -7.10 -9.35 -1.52
C GLU A 25 -8.50 -9.04 -2.05
N ALA A 26 -9.53 -9.72 -1.54
CA ALA A 26 -10.90 -9.49 -1.98
C ALA A 26 -11.36 -8.04 -1.76
N SER A 27 -11.07 -7.48 -0.58
CA SER A 27 -11.39 -6.09 -0.23
C SER A 27 -10.60 -5.10 -1.10
N LEU A 28 -9.31 -5.36 -1.31
CA LEU A 28 -8.45 -4.53 -2.16
C LEU A 28 -8.94 -4.52 -3.62
N LEU A 29 -9.26 -5.70 -4.18
CA LEU A 29 -9.79 -5.82 -5.53
C LEU A 29 -11.16 -5.13 -5.67
N GLN A 30 -12.03 -5.24 -4.66
CA GLN A 30 -13.33 -4.56 -4.67
C GLN A 30 -13.18 -3.03 -4.72
N VAL A 31 -12.21 -2.48 -4.00
CA VAL A 31 -11.98 -1.03 -3.95
C VAL A 31 -11.30 -0.52 -5.21
N PHE A 32 -10.23 -1.19 -5.66
CA PHE A 32 -9.31 -0.66 -6.67
C PHE A 32 -9.51 -1.25 -8.08
N SER A 33 -9.99 -2.49 -8.22
CA SER A 33 -10.17 -3.13 -9.53
C SER A 33 -11.58 -2.92 -10.10
N LYS A 34 -12.09 -1.69 -10.02
CA LYS A 34 -13.36 -1.31 -10.66
C LYS A 34 -13.24 -1.40 -12.18
N ILE A 35 -14.27 -1.95 -12.83
CA ILE A 35 -14.34 -1.97 -14.29
C ILE A 35 -14.83 -0.61 -14.77
N ILE A 36 -14.09 -0.02 -15.71
CA ILE A 36 -14.54 1.14 -16.48
C ILE A 36 -15.08 0.67 -17.83
N TYR A 37 -16.26 1.17 -18.17
CA TYR A 37 -16.94 0.82 -19.42
C TYR A 37 -16.56 1.84 -20.49
N THR A 38 -15.49 1.55 -21.21
CA THR A 38 -15.18 2.17 -22.51
C THR A 38 -15.72 1.25 -23.63
N PRO A 39 -15.54 1.54 -24.94
CA PRO A 39 -15.90 0.59 -26.00
C PRO A 39 -15.36 -0.83 -25.77
N GLN A 40 -14.24 -0.96 -25.05
CA GLN A 40 -13.75 -2.22 -24.50
C GLN A 40 -13.66 -2.12 -22.97
N PRO A 41 -14.39 -2.93 -22.19
CA PRO A 41 -14.31 -2.88 -20.72
C PRO A 41 -12.90 -3.18 -20.21
N GLU A 42 -12.40 -2.34 -19.30
CA GLU A 42 -11.05 -2.41 -18.76
C GLU A 42 -11.06 -2.28 -17.23
N LYS A 43 -10.06 -2.85 -16.54
CA LYS A 43 -9.87 -2.63 -15.11
C LYS A 43 -9.21 -1.26 -14.91
N LEU A 44 -9.74 -0.48 -13.97
CA LEU A 44 -9.17 0.82 -13.64
C LEU A 44 -7.76 0.70 -13.05
N PHE A 45 -7.53 -0.33 -12.21
CA PHE A 45 -6.22 -0.64 -11.67
C PHE A 45 -5.93 -2.14 -11.67
N HIS A 46 -4.68 -2.46 -11.94
CA HIS A 46 -4.05 -3.77 -11.80
C HIS A 46 -3.23 -3.82 -10.51
N LEU A 47 -3.63 -4.69 -9.58
CA LEU A 47 -2.94 -4.87 -8.31
C LEU A 47 -1.91 -6.00 -8.43
N THR A 48 -0.69 -5.75 -7.97
CA THR A 48 0.35 -6.77 -7.88
C THR A 48 0.93 -6.80 -6.46
N ARG A 49 0.75 -7.91 -5.75
CA ARG A 49 1.40 -8.12 -4.46
C ARG A 49 2.90 -8.27 -4.60
N LYS A 50 3.66 -7.65 -3.69
CA LYS A 50 5.10 -7.76 -3.53
C LYS A 50 5.45 -7.96 -2.05
N SER A 51 6.55 -8.68 -1.81
CA SER A 51 7.11 -8.77 -0.46
C SER A 51 7.82 -7.46 -0.11
N ILE A 52 7.85 -7.13 1.18
CA ILE A 52 8.63 -6.00 1.72
C ILE A 52 10.13 -6.06 1.34
N ASN A 53 10.67 -7.27 1.13
CA ASN A 53 12.05 -7.46 0.66
C ASN A 53 12.29 -6.85 -0.74
N GLN A 54 11.22 -6.57 -1.50
CA GLN A 54 11.29 -5.96 -2.82
C GLN A 54 11.07 -4.45 -2.78
N LEU A 55 10.87 -3.85 -1.60
CA LEU A 55 10.48 -2.44 -1.44
C LEU A 55 11.46 -1.49 -2.12
N GLU A 56 12.77 -1.73 -2.07
CA GLU A 56 13.76 -0.87 -2.73
C GLU A 56 13.49 -0.71 -4.23
N ASN A 57 13.02 -1.77 -4.89
CA ASN A 57 12.65 -1.72 -6.31
C ASN A 57 11.33 -0.99 -6.56
N LEU A 58 10.48 -0.88 -5.54
CA LEU A 58 9.17 -0.23 -5.59
C LEU A 58 9.23 1.25 -5.24
N LYS A 59 10.30 1.71 -4.57
CA LYS A 59 10.50 3.14 -4.27
C LYS A 59 10.49 4.04 -5.51
N LYS A 60 10.75 3.48 -6.70
CA LYS A 60 10.68 4.21 -7.98
C LYS A 60 9.31 4.12 -8.68
N LYS A 61 8.31 3.44 -8.12
CA LYS A 61 7.00 3.20 -8.76
C LYS A 61 6.00 4.29 -8.41
N LYS A 62 5.09 4.60 -9.35
CA LYS A 62 4.07 5.67 -9.20
C LYS A 62 3.12 5.42 -8.02
N ASN A 63 2.48 4.25 -7.97
CA ASN A 63 1.49 3.92 -6.93
C ASN A 63 1.96 2.72 -6.10
N VAL A 64 2.14 2.93 -4.79
CA VAL A 64 2.52 1.88 -3.84
C VAL A 64 1.58 1.90 -2.65
N ILE A 65 1.00 0.75 -2.32
CA ILE A 65 0.28 0.52 -1.08
C ILE A 65 1.19 -0.30 -0.16
N ILE A 66 1.33 0.08 1.10
CA ILE A 66 1.96 -0.73 2.13
C ILE A 66 0.88 -1.05 3.16
N ILE A 67 0.65 -2.34 3.40
CA ILE A 67 -0.46 -2.80 4.24
C ILE A 67 -0.03 -3.96 5.12
N ALA A 68 -0.29 -3.84 6.42
CA ALA A 68 -0.19 -4.90 7.41
C ALA A 68 -0.95 -4.48 8.67
N PRO A 69 -1.48 -5.43 9.46
CA PRO A 69 -1.88 -5.15 10.85
C PRO A 69 -0.66 -4.79 11.71
N LEU A 70 -0.76 -3.79 12.58
CA LEU A 70 0.34 -3.37 13.46
C LEU A 70 0.76 -4.48 14.43
N ASN A 71 -0.20 -5.26 14.94
CA ASN A 71 0.10 -6.27 15.95
C ASN A 71 0.62 -7.58 15.34
N SER A 72 0.77 -7.67 14.01
CA SER A 72 1.56 -8.79 13.47
C SER A 72 3.04 -8.57 13.73
N ASP A 73 3.77 -9.68 13.84
CA ASP A 73 5.23 -9.70 13.88
C ASP A 73 5.86 -9.72 12.48
N SER A 74 5.09 -9.34 11.44
CA SER A 74 5.57 -9.38 10.06
C SER A 74 6.64 -8.30 9.80
N MET A 75 7.49 -8.53 8.80
CA MET A 75 8.46 -7.50 8.40
C MET A 75 7.76 -6.23 7.88
N THR A 76 6.56 -6.37 7.29
CA THR A 76 5.78 -5.24 6.80
C THR A 76 5.19 -4.42 7.94
N SER A 77 4.66 -5.05 9.00
CA SER A 77 4.14 -4.31 10.17
C SER A 77 5.25 -3.54 10.89
N ASN A 78 6.42 -4.18 11.08
CA ASN A 78 7.60 -3.53 11.67
C ASN A 78 8.06 -2.33 10.83
N TYR A 79 7.98 -2.44 9.50
CA TYR A 79 8.25 -1.31 8.61
C TYR A 79 7.25 -0.17 8.80
N ILE A 80 5.95 -0.48 8.87
CA ILE A 80 4.89 0.52 9.10
C ILE A 80 5.10 1.23 10.44
N LYS A 81 5.39 0.51 11.54
CA LYS A 81 5.69 1.11 12.85
C LYS A 81 6.80 2.15 12.77
N GLY A 82 7.87 1.86 12.02
CA GLY A 82 8.96 2.81 11.78
C GLY A 82 8.56 4.05 10.97
N MET A 83 7.42 4.03 10.26
CA MET A 83 6.88 5.19 9.55
C MET A 83 5.92 6.04 10.40
N LEU A 84 5.39 5.48 11.48
CA LEU A 84 4.46 6.18 12.37
C LEU A 84 5.23 7.04 13.38
N ASN A 85 4.62 8.14 13.81
CA ASN A 85 5.06 8.81 15.03
C ASN A 85 4.36 8.17 16.25
N PRO A 86 4.89 8.34 17.47
CA PRO A 86 4.34 7.69 18.66
C PRO A 86 2.89 8.08 19.00
N GLU A 87 2.42 9.24 18.52
CA GLU A 87 1.05 9.70 18.74
C GLU A 87 0.06 8.98 17.82
N VAL A 88 0.41 8.79 16.55
CA VAL A 88 -0.40 8.04 15.58
C VAL A 88 -0.43 6.55 15.94
N GLU A 89 0.69 5.99 16.38
CA GLU A 89 0.76 4.59 16.84
C GLU A 89 -0.29 4.31 17.93
N LYS A 90 -0.37 5.18 18.96
CA LYS A 90 -1.39 5.07 20.02
C LYS A 90 -2.83 5.17 19.51
N ILE A 91 -3.08 5.98 18.48
CA ILE A 91 -4.42 6.10 17.89
C ILE A 91 -4.80 4.81 17.17
N VAL A 92 -3.87 4.21 16.44
CA VAL A 92 -4.13 2.94 15.75
C VAL A 92 -4.38 1.84 16.77
N GLU A 93 -3.56 1.73 17.82
CA GLU A 93 -3.71 0.75 18.90
C GLU A 93 -5.06 0.79 19.61
N GLN A 94 -5.75 1.94 19.61
CA GLN A 94 -7.09 2.11 20.17
C GLN A 94 -8.23 1.64 19.23
N ASP A 95 -7.97 0.62 18.42
CA ASP A 95 -8.93 -0.03 17.51
C ASP A 95 -9.47 0.85 16.37
N SER A 96 -8.65 1.78 15.89
CA SER A 96 -8.99 2.60 14.72
C SER A 96 -8.16 2.20 13.50
N ALA A 97 -8.84 1.88 12.40
CA ALA A 97 -8.19 1.74 11.10
C ALA A 97 -7.58 3.10 10.69
N TYR A 98 -6.31 3.08 10.32
CA TYR A 98 -5.56 4.27 9.98
C TYR A 98 -5.05 4.21 8.55
N VAL A 99 -5.31 5.30 7.82
CA VAL A 99 -4.90 5.47 6.43
C VAL A 99 -4.16 6.79 6.31
N PHE A 100 -2.97 6.76 5.73
CA PHE A 100 -2.26 7.99 5.39
C PHE A 100 -1.53 7.89 4.06
N ASN A 101 -1.51 9.03 3.36
CA ASN A 101 -0.86 9.17 2.07
C ASN A 101 0.42 9.99 2.21
N LYS A 102 1.47 9.56 1.52
CA LYS A 102 2.74 10.28 1.36
C LYS A 102 2.93 10.55 -0.13
N TYR A 103 2.82 11.81 -0.49
CA TYR A 103 3.15 12.29 -1.83
C TYR A 103 4.66 12.49 -1.97
N ASP A 104 5.19 12.11 -3.12
CA ASP A 104 6.58 12.23 -3.49
C ASP A 104 7.56 11.67 -2.46
N LEU A 105 7.21 10.55 -1.79
CA LEU A 105 8.01 10.02 -0.69
C LEU A 105 9.45 9.69 -1.12
N TRP A 106 9.62 9.00 -2.24
CA TRP A 106 10.93 8.60 -2.77
C TRP A 106 11.20 9.12 -4.19
N ALA A 107 10.17 9.25 -5.03
CA ALA A 107 10.23 9.73 -6.41
C ALA A 107 9.22 10.88 -6.63
N GLN A 108 9.40 11.70 -7.67
CA GLN A 108 8.41 12.72 -8.06
C GLN A 108 7.21 12.07 -8.76
N ASP A 109 6.02 12.64 -8.58
CA ASP A 109 4.72 12.13 -9.04
C ASP A 109 4.40 10.74 -8.47
N GLN A 110 4.81 10.50 -7.23
CA GLN A 110 4.57 9.25 -6.52
C GLN A 110 3.50 9.41 -5.43
N LEU A 111 2.62 8.41 -5.34
CA LEU A 111 1.70 8.23 -4.24
C LEU A 111 2.01 6.93 -3.49
N VAL A 112 2.38 7.08 -2.21
CA VAL A 112 2.50 5.95 -1.28
C VAL A 112 1.37 6.02 -0.27
N MET A 113 0.53 5.00 -0.23
CA MET A 113 -0.54 4.86 0.75
C MET A 113 -0.14 3.80 1.77
N VAL A 114 -0.33 4.11 3.05
CA VAL A 114 -0.14 3.14 4.13
C VAL A 114 -1.49 2.88 4.78
N LEU A 115 -1.83 1.60 4.90
CA LEU A 115 -3.08 1.10 5.47
C LEU A 115 -2.73 0.19 6.65
N THR A 116 -3.27 0.48 7.82
CA THR A 116 -2.97 -0.32 9.02
C THR A 116 -4.10 -0.26 10.05
N SER A 117 -4.18 -1.29 10.87
CA SER A 117 -5.10 -1.46 12.00
C SER A 117 -4.38 -2.32 13.05
N PRO A 118 -4.86 -2.44 14.30
CA PRO A 118 -4.25 -3.36 15.27
C PRO A 118 -4.19 -4.79 14.74
N THR A 119 -5.30 -5.28 14.18
CA THR A 119 -5.47 -6.62 13.60
C THR A 119 -6.14 -6.54 12.23
N ILE A 120 -6.12 -7.65 11.47
CA ILE A 120 -6.85 -7.77 10.19
C ILE A 120 -8.35 -7.59 10.40
#